data_AF-A0A482UUU8-F1
#
_entry.id   AF-A0A482UUU8-F1
#
_cell.length_a   1.000
_cell.length_b   1.000
_cell.length_c   1.000
_cell.angle_alpha   90.00
_cell.angle_beta   90.00
_cell.angle_gamma   90.00
#
_symmetry.space_group_name_H-M   'P 1'
#
loop_
_entity.id
_entity.type
_entity.pdbx_description
1 polymer ?
#
loop_
_entity_poly.entity_id
_entity_poly.type
_entity_poly.pdbx_seq_one_letter_code
_entity_poly.pdbx_strand_id
1 'polypeptide(L)'
;MPVMDGLEVVRRLRVMQKEGVGVGVVEGGKGKDPEVAPELRGEDKGRCGISRCRHIVIALSAALNNNILALTEQAGFDACLAKPVHISTLFETLDRVRKENM
;
A
#
# COMPACT_ATOMS: atom_id res chain seq x y z
N MET A 1 -13.49 -22.27 2.82
CA MET A 1 -13.42 -20.86 3.28
C MET A 1 -14.00 -19.99 2.17
N PRO A 2 -14.95 -19.08 2.43
CA PRO A 2 -15.38 -18.13 1.40
C PRO A 2 -14.22 -17.19 1.03
N VAL A 3 -14.07 -16.89 -0.27
CA VAL A 3 -13.07 -15.96 -0.79
C VAL A 3 -13.60 -14.54 -0.63
N MET A 4 -12.77 -13.63 -0.12
CA MET A 4 -13.11 -12.22 0.08
C MET A 4 -12.97 -11.42 -1.23
N ASP A 5 -13.90 -10.51 -1.49
CA ASP A 5 -13.83 -9.61 -2.64
C ASP A 5 -12.82 -8.46 -2.43
N GLY A 6 -12.26 -7.97 -3.54
CA GLY A 6 -11.24 -6.92 -3.54
C GLY A 6 -11.72 -5.60 -2.93
N LEU A 7 -12.99 -5.23 -3.10
CA LEU A 7 -13.55 -4.03 -2.47
C LEU A 7 -13.51 -4.12 -0.94
N GLU A 8 -13.86 -5.28 -0.40
CA GLU A 8 -13.88 -5.52 1.06
C GLU A 8 -12.47 -5.58 1.64
N VAL A 9 -11.51 -6.16 0.90
CA VAL A 9 -10.10 -6.16 1.27
C VAL A 9 -9.59 -4.73 1.46
N VAL A 10 -9.88 -3.83 0.51
CA VAL A 10 -9.39 -2.45 0.58
C VAL A 10 -10.06 -1.67 1.70
N ARG A 11 -11.37 -1.85 1.92
CA ARG A 11 -12.05 -1.23 3.08
C ARG A 11 -11.39 -1.61 4.39
N ARG A 12 -11.11 -2.89 4.60
CA ARG A 12 -10.42 -3.37 5.81
C ARG A 12 -9.00 -2.82 5.92
N LEU A 13 -8.27 -2.79 4.81
CA LEU A 13 -6.93 -2.22 4.76
C LEU A 13 -6.92 -0.74 5.15
N ARG A 14 -7.91 0.04 4.71
CA ARG A 14 -8.05 1.46 5.10
C ARG A 14 -8.42 1.64 6.58
N VAL A 15 -9.26 0.76 7.13
CA VAL A 15 -9.55 0.75 8.58
C VAL A 15 -8.28 0.46 9.38
N MET A 16 -7.53 -0.59 9.01
CA MET A 16 -6.27 -0.95 9.70
C MET A 16 -5.22 0.16 9.61
N GLN A 17 -5.11 0.83 8.46
CA GLN A 17 -4.23 2.00 8.31
C GLN A 17 -4.64 3.16 9.22
N LYS A 18 -5.96 3.43 9.34
CA LYS A 18 -6.49 4.47 10.23
C LYS A 18 -6.21 4.15 11.70
N GLU A 19 -6.26 2.88 12.07
CA GLU A 19 -5.94 2.39 13.42
C GLU A 19 -4.43 2.40 13.73
N GLY A 20 -3.59 2.82 12.78
CA GLY A 20 -2.14 2.86 12.95
C GLY A 20 -1.48 1.48 12.88
N VAL A 21 -2.23 0.45 12.46
CA VAL A 21 -1.74 -0.90 12.24
C VAL A 21 -1.19 -0.95 10.81
N GLY A 22 0.07 -0.56 10.66
CA GLY A 22 0.81 -0.63 9.40
C GLY A 22 1.49 -1.99 9.22
N VAL A 23 1.50 -2.51 7.99
CA VAL A 23 2.41 -3.59 7.61
C VAL A 23 3.79 -2.95 7.43
N GLY A 24 4.72 -3.24 8.34
CA GLY A 24 6.09 -2.78 8.23
C GLY A 24 6.73 -3.35 6.97
N VAL A 25 7.11 -2.47 6.03
CA VAL A 25 7.98 -2.85 4.93
C VAL A 25 9.37 -3.05 5.54
N VAL A 26 9.81 -4.30 5.68
CA VAL A 26 11.21 -4.60 5.94
C VAL A 26 11.94 -4.31 4.64
N GLU A 27 12.53 -3.12 4.51
CA GLU A 27 13.49 -2.89 3.44
C GLU A 27 14.61 -3.91 3.61
N GLY A 28 14.67 -4.88 2.70
CA GLY A 28 15.80 -5.79 2.59
C GLY A 28 17.05 -4.98 2.24
N GLY A 29 17.80 -4.59 3.25
CA GLY A 29 19.06 -3.89 3.11
C GLY A 29 20.00 -4.67 2.21
N LYS A 30 20.32 -4.12 1.03
CA LYS A 30 21.53 -4.49 0.31
C LYS A 30 22.71 -3.97 1.12
N GLY A 31 23.48 -4.89 1.69
CA GLY A 31 24.57 -4.57 2.60
C GLY A 31 25.66 -3.67 2.02
N LYS A 32 26.24 -2.87 2.93
CA LYS A 32 27.69 -2.70 3.13
C LYS A 32 27.90 -1.90 4.44
N ASP A 33 28.34 -2.60 5.48
CA ASP A 33 28.91 -2.10 6.75
C ASP A 33 30.14 -1.20 6.47
N PRO A 34 30.55 -0.28 7.38
CA PRO A 34 31.15 -0.69 8.66
C PRO A 34 30.81 0.17 9.89
N GLU A 35 30.89 -0.50 11.04
CA GLU A 35 31.39 0.03 12.31
C GLU A 35 30.46 0.95 13.14
N VAL A 36 29.67 0.33 14.02
CA VAL A 36 29.39 0.89 15.34
C VAL A 36 29.53 -0.22 16.39
N ALA A 37 30.35 0.06 17.39
CA ALA A 37 30.77 -0.81 18.48
C ALA A 37 29.58 -1.37 19.32
N PRO A 38 29.81 -2.49 20.03
CA PRO A 38 28.76 -3.20 20.77
C PRO A 38 28.51 -2.52 22.12
N GLU A 39 27.44 -2.97 22.79
CA GLU A 39 26.95 -2.51 24.10
C GLU A 39 25.95 -1.37 24.04
N LEU A 40 24.66 -1.75 24.01
CA LEU A 40 23.72 -1.36 25.05
C LEU A 40 22.58 -2.40 25.05
N ARG A 41 22.84 -3.48 25.79
CA ARG A 41 21.91 -4.55 26.13
C ARG A 41 20.94 -3.98 27.18
N GLY A 42 19.94 -3.23 26.71
CA GLY A 42 18.79 -2.80 27.49
C GLY A 42 17.54 -3.30 26.79
N GLU A 43 16.63 -3.92 27.53
CA GLU A 43 15.40 -4.57 27.07
C GLU A 43 14.42 -3.57 26.43
N ASP A 44 14.69 -3.13 25.20
CA ASP A 44 13.79 -2.29 24.43
C ASP A 44 12.91 -3.18 23.54
N LYS A 45 11.67 -3.40 23.97
CA LYS A 45 10.62 -4.04 23.17
C LYS A 45 10.58 -3.38 21.81
N GLY A 46 10.88 -4.17 20.77
CA GLY A 46 11.05 -3.73 19.39
C GLY A 46 10.00 -2.72 18.96
N ARG A 47 10.36 -1.43 19.01
CA ARG A 47 9.67 -0.41 18.25
C ARG A 47 10.12 -0.60 16.82
N CYS A 48 9.44 -1.48 16.09
CA CYS A 48 9.40 -1.37 14.65
C CYS A 48 9.05 0.09 14.35
N GLY A 49 9.94 0.81 13.68
CA GLY A 49 9.63 2.11 13.12
C GLY A 49 8.55 1.89 12.07
N ILE A 50 7.29 1.88 12.49
CA ILE A 50 6.13 1.83 11.59
C ILE A 50 6.14 3.20 10.93
N SER A 51 6.86 3.35 9.82
CA SER A 51 6.60 4.47 8.93
C SER A 51 5.12 4.36 8.59
N ARG A 52 4.36 5.43 8.84
CA ARG A 52 2.94 5.51 8.51
C ARG A 52 2.74 5.61 6.99
N CYS A 53 3.42 4.77 6.22
CA CYS A 53 3.32 4.75 4.77
C CYS A 53 1.97 4.16 4.38
N ARG A 54 1.04 5.05 3.99
CA ARG A 54 -0.21 4.69 3.34
C ARG A 54 0.10 3.87 2.09
N HIS A 55 -0.41 2.64 2.03
CA HIS A 55 -0.26 1.80 0.84
C HIS A 55 -1.08 2.36 -0.32
N ILE A 56 -0.47 2.40 -1.50
CA ILE A 56 -1.13 2.71 -2.77
C ILE A 56 -1.85 1.44 -3.26
N VAL A 57 -3.13 1.55 -3.57
CA VAL A 57 -3.95 0.44 -4.05
C VAL A 57 -4.70 0.87 -5.32
N ILE A 58 -4.45 0.15 -6.42
CA ILE A 58 -5.05 0.42 -7.74
C ILE A 58 -6.00 -0.73 -8.11
N ALA A 59 -7.24 -0.42 -8.43
CA ALA A 59 -8.23 -1.40 -8.89
C ALA A 59 -8.01 -1.77 -10.36
N LEU A 60 -8.20 -3.05 -10.70
CA LEU A 60 -8.18 -3.54 -12.08
C LEU A 60 -9.57 -4.09 -12.47
N SER A 61 -10.34 -3.30 -13.20
CA SER A 61 -11.70 -3.67 -13.64
C SER A 61 -11.71 -4.29 -15.03
N ALA A 62 -12.67 -5.16 -15.32
CA ALA A 62 -12.90 -5.67 -16.68
C ALA A 62 -13.42 -4.58 -17.64
N ALA A 63 -14.20 -3.63 -17.12
CA ALA A 63 -14.69 -2.47 -17.86
C ALA A 63 -14.77 -1.26 -16.92
N LEU A 64 -14.47 -0.07 -17.44
CA LEU A 64 -14.65 1.17 -16.70
C LEU A 64 -16.04 1.74 -17.01
N ASN A 65 -16.80 1.99 -15.97
CA ASN A 65 -18.03 2.77 -16.03
C ASN A 65 -18.14 3.60 -14.75
N ASN A 66 -19.06 4.57 -14.75
CA ASN A 66 -19.22 5.51 -13.63
C ASN A 66 -19.52 4.80 -12.30
N ASN A 67 -20.22 3.66 -12.33
CA ASN A 67 -20.54 2.90 -11.13
C ASN A 67 -19.29 2.23 -10.53
N ILE A 68 -18.45 1.61 -11.35
CA ILE A 68 -17.20 0.98 -10.90
C ILE A 68 -16.25 2.04 -10.34
N LEU A 69 -16.11 3.18 -11.02
CA LEU A 69 -15.28 4.28 -10.53
C LEU A 69 -15.74 4.73 -9.13
N ALA A 70 -17.04 4.99 -8.96
CA ALA A 70 -17.61 5.38 -7.68
C ALA A 70 -17.43 4.31 -6.58
N LEU A 71 -17.62 3.03 -6.90
CA LEU A 71 -17.42 1.94 -5.93
C LEU A 71 -15.95 1.82 -5.49
N THR A 72 -15.01 1.96 -6.43
CA THR A 72 -13.57 1.92 -6.13
C THR A 72 -13.13 3.12 -5.32
N GLU A 73 -13.64 4.31 -5.61
CA GLU A 73 -13.35 5.52 -4.85
C GLU A 73 -13.91 5.41 -3.41
N GLN A 74 -15.17 5.00 -3.27
CA GLN A 74 -15.80 4.79 -1.96
C GLN A 74 -15.13 3.72 -1.10
N ALA A 75 -14.58 2.67 -1.73
CA ALA A 75 -13.81 1.65 -1.03
C ALA A 75 -12.41 2.15 -0.61
N GLY A 76 -11.95 3.27 -1.15
CA GLY A 76 -10.68 3.89 -0.83
C GLY A 76 -9.52 3.42 -1.72
N PHE A 77 -9.78 2.99 -2.95
CA PHE A 77 -8.71 2.81 -3.94
C PHE A 77 -8.14 4.16 -4.37
N ASP A 78 -6.85 4.21 -4.71
CA ASP A 78 -6.20 5.45 -5.15
C ASP A 78 -6.32 5.65 -6.68
N ALA A 79 -6.55 4.58 -7.43
CA ALA A 79 -6.88 4.65 -8.85
C ALA A 79 -7.62 3.38 -9.32
N CYS A 80 -8.16 3.44 -10.54
CA CYS A 80 -8.82 2.31 -11.20
C CYS A 80 -8.39 2.25 -12.68
N LEU A 81 -8.05 1.06 -13.17
CA LEU A 81 -7.63 0.79 -14.54
C LEU A 81 -8.49 -0.30 -15.17
N ALA A 82 -8.73 -0.20 -16.48
CA ALA A 82 -9.37 -1.26 -17.26
C ALA A 82 -8.36 -2.36 -17.59
N LYS A 83 -8.86 -3.60 -17.70
CA LYS A 83 -8.18 -4.74 -18.29
C LYS A 83 -8.51 -4.81 -19.79
N PRO A 84 -7.57 -5.19 -20.66
CA PRO A 84 -6.16 -5.47 -20.37
C PRO A 84 -5.39 -4.19 -19.96
N VAL A 85 -4.43 -4.34 -19.03
CA VAL A 85 -3.64 -3.21 -18.53
C VAL A 85 -2.47 -2.97 -19.48
N HIS A 86 -2.38 -1.75 -20.02
CA HIS A 86 -1.20 -1.31 -20.75
C HIS A 86 -0.12 -0.82 -19.76
N ILE A 87 1.12 -1.24 -19.99
CA ILE A 87 2.26 -0.93 -19.10
C ILE A 87 2.48 0.58 -18.98
N SER A 88 2.38 1.33 -20.09
CA SER A 88 2.48 2.79 -20.09
C SER A 88 1.45 3.43 -19.16
N THR A 89 0.18 3.06 -19.31
CA THR A 89 -0.92 3.56 -18.49
C THR A 89 -0.75 3.19 -17.01
N LEU A 90 -0.21 2.01 -16.71
CA LEU A 90 0.11 1.62 -15.33
C LEU A 90 1.16 2.54 -14.71
N PHE A 91 2.26 2.80 -15.41
CA PHE A 91 3.32 3.68 -14.90
C PHE A 91 2.86 5.13 -14.75
N GLU A 92 2.13 5.65 -15.74
CA GLU A 92 1.53 6.99 -15.65
C GLU A 92 0.58 7.10 -14.43
N THR A 93 -0.20 6.05 -14.17
CA THR A 93 -1.09 6.01 -13.01
C THR A 93 -0.32 5.93 -11.70
N LEU A 94 0.73 5.12 -11.63
CA LEU A 94 1.59 5.02 -10.44
C LEU A 94 2.27 6.36 -10.14
N ASP A 95 2.82 7.03 -11.15
CA ASP A 95 3.46 8.34 -11.00
C ASP A 95 2.46 9.40 -10.56
N ARG A 96 1.25 9.40 -11.13
CA ARG A 96 0.16 10.30 -10.73
C ARG A 96 -0.20 10.09 -9.27
N VAL A 97 -0.51 8.85 -8.88
CA VAL A 97 -0.93 8.52 -7.50
C VAL A 97 0.19 8.80 -6.50
N ARG A 98 1.45 8.53 -6.86
CA ARG A 98 2.60 8.83 -6.01
C ARG A 98 2.73 10.33 -5.76
N LYS A 99 2.54 11.18 -6.78
CA LYS A 99 2.57 12.64 -6.63
C LYS A 99 1.44 13.18 -5.77
N GLU A 100 0.26 12.57 -5.85
CA GLU A 100 -0.91 12.97 -5.04
C GLU A 100 -0.81 12.56 -3.56
N ASN A 101 0.08 11.62 -3.22
CA ASN A 101 0.23 11.06 -1.86
C ASN A 101 1.59 11.39 -1.19
N MET A 102 2.45 12.19 -1.83
CA MET A 102 3.65 12.79 -1.23
C MET A 102 3.36 14.19 -0.70
#